data_AF-A0A645JXW2-F1
#
_entry.id   AF-A0A645JXW2-F1
#
_cell.length_a   1.000
_cell.length_b   1.000
_cell.length_c   1.000
_cell.angle_alpha   90.00
_cell.angle_beta   90.00
_cell.angle_gamma   90.00
#
_symmetry.space_group_name_H-M   'P 1'
#
loop_
_entity.id
_entity.type
_entity.pdbx_description
1 polymer ?
#
loop_
_entity_poly.entity_id
_entity_poly.type
_entity_poly.pdbx_seq_one_letter_code
_entity_poly.pdbx_strand_id
1 'polypeptide(L)'
;MQIMPDTWRQVNKDLKVCNGRHAGECTVECYYNPELNTRIGTAYLAQLNRQFSGDMVLALAAYNAGPGAVKQYGGVPPYSETTTYVSRVIDYWYKIASKVLPDYSRAAGQWDTIHNCLGWFIMLTVGLIVLIGRRLYRVSRSWRWR
;
A
#
# COMPACT_ATOMS: atom_id res chain seq x y z
N MET A 1 0.42 -16.36 -15.41
CA MET A 1 0.29 -15.18 -14.52
C MET A 1 -0.43 -13.98 -15.16
N GLN A 2 -1.30 -14.15 -16.17
CA GLN A 2 -2.11 -13.06 -16.78
C GLN A 2 -1.31 -11.80 -17.17
N ILE A 3 -0.12 -11.99 -17.73
CA ILE A 3 0.73 -10.88 -18.17
C ILE A 3 0.13 -10.21 -19.39
N MET A 4 0.00 -8.87 -19.39
CA MET A 4 -0.46 -8.13 -20.57
C MET A 4 0.55 -8.24 -21.74
N PRO A 5 0.11 -8.24 -23.01
CA PRO A 5 1.02 -8.31 -24.17
C PRO A 5 2.10 -7.22 -24.19
N ASP A 6 1.78 -6.01 -23.74
CA ASP A 6 2.75 -4.90 -23.66
C ASP A 6 3.81 -5.14 -22.58
N THR A 7 3.37 -5.60 -21.40
CA THR A 7 4.26 -6.01 -20.31
C THR A 7 5.17 -7.15 -20.76
N TRP A 8 4.64 -8.12 -21.50
CA TRP A 8 5.45 -9.20 -22.09
C TRP A 8 6.55 -8.62 -22.98
N ARG A 9 6.20 -7.73 -23.92
CA ARG A 9 7.16 -7.10 -24.83
C ARG A 9 8.20 -6.29 -24.09
N GLN A 10 7.82 -5.61 -23.02
CA GLN A 10 8.74 -4.85 -22.18
C GLN A 10 9.76 -5.76 -21.50
N VAL A 11 9.31 -6.79 -20.79
CA VAL A 11 10.17 -7.65 -19.97
C VAL A 11 11.00 -8.62 -20.82
N ASN A 12 10.44 -9.11 -21.93
CA ASN A 12 11.13 -10.05 -22.82
C ASN A 12 12.31 -9.41 -23.58
N LYS A 13 12.38 -8.08 -23.70
CA LYS A 13 13.55 -7.39 -24.28
C LYS A 13 14.85 -7.77 -23.56
N ASP A 14 14.76 -7.90 -22.23
CA ASP A 14 15.91 -8.20 -21.38
C ASP A 14 16.09 -9.72 -21.23
N LEU A 15 15.01 -10.45 -20.98
CA LEU A 15 15.09 -11.88 -20.65
C LEU A 15 15.25 -12.80 -21.85
N LYS A 16 14.81 -12.37 -23.04
CA LYS A 16 14.89 -13.13 -24.30
C LYS A 16 14.42 -14.58 -24.14
N VAL A 17 13.32 -14.80 -23.40
CA VAL A 17 12.82 -16.15 -23.09
C VAL A 17 12.14 -16.81 -24.29
N CYS A 18 11.76 -16.02 -25.28
CA CYS A 18 11.22 -16.46 -26.56
C CYS A 18 11.84 -15.63 -27.69
N ASN A 19 12.29 -16.33 -28.74
CA ASN A 19 13.07 -15.78 -29.87
C ASN A 19 12.20 -15.11 -30.95
N GLY A 20 10.87 -15.22 -30.84
CA GLY A 20 9.93 -14.71 -31.83
C GLY A 20 9.72 -13.20 -31.75
N ARG A 21 9.77 -12.52 -32.89
CA ARG A 21 9.10 -11.22 -33.10
C ARG A 21 7.62 -11.50 -33.29
N HIS A 22 6.84 -11.48 -32.22
CA HIS A 22 5.39 -11.49 -32.38
C HIS A 22 4.93 -10.07 -32.67
N ALA A 23 4.85 -9.75 -33.96
CA ALA A 23 4.15 -8.59 -34.47
C ALA A 23 2.64 -8.80 -34.19
N GLY A 24 2.21 -8.46 -32.97
CA GLY A 24 0.78 -8.41 -32.61
C GLY A 24 0.11 -9.73 -32.21
N GLU A 25 0.59 -10.90 -32.63
CA GLU A 25 -0.10 -12.17 -32.35
C GLU A 25 0.51 -12.97 -31.19
N CYS A 26 -0.27 -13.13 -30.12
CA CYS A 26 0.06 -13.99 -28.99
C CYS A 26 -0.06 -15.47 -29.43
N THR A 27 1.05 -16.19 -29.58
CA THR A 27 1.04 -17.60 -29.98
C THR A 27 1.19 -18.56 -28.79
N VAL A 28 0.82 -19.82 -28.99
CA VAL A 28 0.90 -20.88 -27.96
C VAL A 28 2.34 -21.24 -27.59
N GLU A 29 3.29 -21.01 -28.49
CA GLU A 29 4.71 -21.27 -28.27
C GLU A 29 5.32 -20.31 -27.25
N CYS A 30 4.77 -19.10 -27.12
CA CYS A 30 5.33 -18.05 -26.28
C CYS A 30 4.36 -17.55 -25.21
N TYR A 31 3.40 -16.71 -25.57
CA TYR A 31 2.57 -16.00 -24.58
C TYR A 31 1.67 -16.95 -23.78
N TYR A 32 1.06 -17.94 -24.45
CA TYR A 32 0.20 -18.92 -23.77
C TYR A 32 0.96 -20.13 -23.23
N ASN A 33 2.29 -20.22 -23.47
CA ASN A 33 3.11 -21.24 -22.83
C ASN A 33 3.16 -20.96 -21.31
N PRO A 34 2.69 -21.88 -20.45
CA PRO A 34 2.59 -21.62 -19.01
C PRO A 34 3.93 -21.34 -18.34
N GLU A 35 5.00 -22.01 -18.77
CA GLU A 35 6.35 -21.85 -18.22
C GLU A 35 6.91 -20.47 -18.55
N LEU A 36 6.84 -20.07 -19.82
CA LEU A 36 7.31 -18.76 -20.26
C LEU A 36 6.48 -17.62 -19.66
N ASN A 37 5.16 -17.81 -19.54
CA ASN A 37 4.27 -16.84 -18.89
C ASN A 37 4.59 -16.67 -17.40
N THR A 38 4.96 -17.75 -16.72
CA THR A 38 5.39 -17.70 -15.32
C THR A 38 6.77 -17.04 -15.18
N ARG A 39 7.70 -17.32 -16.09
CA ARG A 39 9.03 -16.70 -16.09
C ARG A 39 8.98 -15.19 -16.32
N ILE A 40 8.18 -14.74 -17.29
CA ILE A 40 7.95 -13.31 -17.52
C ILE A 40 7.22 -12.69 -16.32
N GLY A 41 6.19 -13.35 -15.80
CA GLY A 41 5.38 -12.81 -14.71
C GLY A 41 6.15 -12.63 -13.41
N THR A 42 6.95 -13.62 -13.02
CA THR A 42 7.83 -13.55 -11.84
C THR A 42 8.90 -12.47 -12.00
N ALA A 43 9.49 -12.34 -13.18
CA ALA A 43 10.47 -11.29 -13.44
C ALA A 43 9.85 -9.88 -13.38
N TYR A 44 8.65 -9.70 -13.94
CA TYR A 44 7.93 -8.43 -13.85
C TYR A 44 7.58 -8.08 -12.40
N LEU A 45 7.06 -9.04 -11.64
CA LEU A 45 6.79 -8.85 -10.22
C LEU A 45 8.05 -8.48 -9.43
N ALA A 46 9.20 -9.11 -9.75
CA ALA A 46 10.47 -8.77 -9.12
C ALA A 46 10.96 -7.35 -9.46
N GLN A 47 10.71 -6.87 -10.69
CA GLN A 47 10.99 -5.48 -11.07
C GLN A 47 10.13 -4.51 -10.25
N LEU A 48 8.83 -4.77 -10.14
CA LEU A 48 7.91 -3.96 -9.34
C LEU A 48 8.29 -3.97 -7.85
N ASN A 49 8.63 -5.12 -7.29
CA ASN A 49 9.08 -5.22 -5.90
C ASN A 49 10.31 -4.33 -5.64
N ARG A 50 11.29 -4.29 -6.56
CA ARG A 50 12.42 -3.36 -6.46
C ARG A 50 12.01 -1.90 -6.62
N GLN A 51 11.12 -1.62 -7.56
CA GLN A 51 10.63 -0.26 -7.83
C GLN A 51 9.91 0.35 -6.62
N PHE A 52 9.18 -0.47 -5.86
CA PHE A 52 8.47 -0.06 -4.64
C PHE A 52 9.24 -0.41 -3.36
N SER A 53 10.57 -0.52 -3.43
CA SER A 53 11.45 -0.67 -2.26
C SER A 53 11.11 -1.85 -1.34
N GLY A 54 10.60 -2.95 -1.88
CA GLY A 54 10.19 -4.12 -1.11
C GLY A 54 8.76 -4.08 -0.59
N ASP A 55 8.01 -3.00 -0.84
CA ASP A 55 6.58 -2.93 -0.49
C ASP A 55 5.77 -3.82 -1.44
N MET A 56 5.50 -5.04 -0.98
CA MET A 56 4.74 -6.02 -1.75
C MET A 56 3.29 -5.62 -1.97
N VAL A 57 2.68 -4.79 -1.12
CA VAL A 57 1.30 -4.30 -1.31
C VAL A 57 1.27 -3.40 -2.53
N LEU A 58 2.21 -2.46 -2.62
CA LEU A 58 2.33 -1.56 -3.76
C LEU A 58 2.78 -2.29 -5.03
N ALA A 59 3.67 -3.27 -4.92
CA ALA A 59 4.09 -4.09 -6.05
C ALA A 59 2.91 -4.90 -6.64
N LEU A 60 2.08 -5.50 -5.79
CA LEU A 60 0.87 -6.22 -6.23
C LEU A 60 -0.17 -5.28 -6.86
N ALA A 61 -0.37 -4.10 -6.25
CA ALA A 61 -1.24 -3.08 -6.82
C ALA A 61 -0.75 -2.63 -8.20
N ALA A 62 0.56 -2.40 -8.35
CA ALA A 62 1.18 -2.03 -9.62
C ALA A 62 1.15 -3.15 -10.66
N TYR A 63 1.17 -4.41 -10.23
CA TYR A 63 1.04 -5.55 -11.13
C TYR A 63 -0.35 -5.58 -11.79
N ASN A 64 -1.41 -5.27 -11.03
CA ASN A 64 -2.79 -5.25 -11.54
C ASN A 64 -3.16 -3.92 -12.23
N ALA A 65 -2.93 -2.78 -11.57
CA ALA A 65 -3.36 -1.45 -12.04
C ALA A 65 -2.29 -0.69 -12.84
N GLY A 66 -1.06 -1.19 -12.90
CA GLY A 66 0.09 -0.51 -13.47
C GLY A 66 0.81 0.42 -12.48
N PRO A 67 2.15 0.56 -12.59
CA PRO A 67 2.94 1.39 -11.66
C PRO A 67 2.64 2.88 -11.77
N GLY A 68 2.16 3.34 -12.94
CA GLY A 68 1.74 4.73 -13.14
C GLY A 68 0.56 5.12 -12.26
N ALA A 69 -0.45 4.26 -12.15
CA ALA A 69 -1.60 4.47 -11.29
C ALA A 69 -1.19 4.51 -9.81
N VAL A 70 -0.39 3.54 -9.36
CA VAL A 70 0.12 3.52 -7.97
C VAL A 70 0.88 4.81 -7.64
N LYS A 71 1.73 5.30 -8.56
CA LYS A 71 2.45 6.56 -8.38
C LYS A 71 1.51 7.78 -8.35
N GLN A 72 0.49 7.82 -9.21
CA GLN A 72 -0.48 8.90 -9.27
C GLN A 72 -1.31 9.02 -7.97
N TYR A 73 -1.72 7.89 -7.40
CA TYR A 73 -2.49 7.85 -6.16
C TYR A 73 -1.61 7.90 -4.90
N GLY A 74 -0.29 7.70 -5.02
CA GLY A 74 0.62 7.63 -3.88
C GLY A 74 0.39 6.40 -2.99
N GLY A 75 -0.21 5.34 -3.53
CA GLY A 75 -0.67 4.18 -2.79
C GLY A 75 -1.47 3.22 -3.66
N VAL A 76 -2.20 2.29 -3.04
CA VAL A 76 -3.11 1.40 -3.76
C VAL A 76 -4.23 2.24 -4.39
N PRO A 77 -4.39 2.25 -5.73
CA PRO A 77 -5.46 2.98 -6.38
C PRO A 77 -6.84 2.50 -5.87
N PRO A 78 -7.84 3.39 -5.72
CA PRO A 78 -9.18 3.05 -5.24
C PRO A 78 -10.02 2.36 -6.32
N TYR A 79 -9.42 1.49 -7.12
CA TYR A 79 -10.11 0.63 -8.07
C TYR A 79 -10.57 -0.62 -7.33
N SER A 80 -11.87 -0.92 -7.40
CA SER A 80 -12.48 -2.07 -6.72
C SER A 80 -11.80 -3.39 -7.10
N GLU A 81 -11.41 -3.54 -8.37
CA GLU A 81 -10.65 -4.68 -8.85
C GLU A 81 -9.29 -4.80 -8.16
N THR A 82 -8.53 -3.70 -8.10
CA THR A 82 -7.16 -3.69 -7.55
C THR A 82 -7.14 -3.94 -6.06
N THR A 83 -8.03 -3.30 -5.29
CA THR A 83 -8.13 -3.53 -3.84
C THR A 83 -8.51 -4.98 -3.53
N THR A 84 -9.46 -5.54 -4.30
CA THR A 84 -9.85 -6.95 -4.20
C THR A 84 -8.72 -7.89 -4.59
N TYR A 85 -8.00 -7.59 -5.67
CA TYR A 85 -6.87 -8.37 -6.15
C TYR A 85 -5.77 -8.48 -5.08
N VAL A 86 -5.35 -7.33 -4.54
CA VAL A 86 -4.31 -7.26 -3.50
C VAL A 86 -4.73 -8.07 -2.27
N SER A 87 -5.96 -7.87 -1.78
CA SER A 87 -6.49 -8.60 -0.63
C SER A 87 -6.48 -10.12 -0.85
N ARG A 88 -6.95 -10.59 -2.02
CA ARG A 88 -6.97 -12.01 -2.37
C ARG A 88 -5.58 -12.63 -2.43
N VAL A 89 -4.62 -11.95 -3.08
CA VAL A 89 -3.25 -12.49 -3.20
C VAL A 89 -2.59 -12.61 -1.83
N ILE A 90 -2.77 -11.62 -0.95
CA ILE A 90 -2.27 -11.69 0.42
C ILE A 90 -2.92 -12.84 1.19
N ASP A 91 -4.25 -12.98 1.11
CA ASP A 91 -4.97 -14.09 1.75
C ASP A 91 -4.45 -15.46 1.26
N TYR A 92 -4.30 -15.64 -0.05
CA TYR A 92 -3.72 -16.86 -0.60
C TYR A 92 -2.29 -17.11 -0.13
N TRP A 93 -1.46 -16.08 -0.06
CA TRP A 93 -0.08 -16.20 0.42
C TRP A 93 -0.04 -16.73 1.86
N TYR A 94 -0.84 -16.17 2.76
CA TYR A 94 -0.90 -16.63 4.15
C TYR A 94 -1.42 -18.07 4.28
N LYS A 95 -2.45 -18.42 3.51
CA LYS A 95 -2.99 -19.79 3.44
C LYS A 95 -1.93 -20.79 2.97
N ILE A 96 -1.26 -20.48 1.86
CA ILE A 96 -0.22 -21.36 1.28
C ILE A 96 1.00 -21.46 2.21
N ALA A 97 1.40 -20.34 2.83
CA ALA A 97 2.53 -20.30 3.75
C ALA A 97 2.20 -20.90 5.13
N SER A 98 0.98 -21.38 5.37
CA SER A 98 0.51 -21.86 6.68
C SER A 98 0.75 -20.83 7.80
N LYS A 99 0.58 -19.55 7.47
CA LYS A 99 0.70 -18.41 8.39
C LYS A 99 -0.66 -17.86 8.75
N VAL A 100 -0.81 -17.38 9.97
CA VAL A 100 -2.02 -16.68 10.41
C VAL A 100 -2.00 -15.25 9.87
N LEU A 101 -3.07 -14.84 9.18
CA LEU A 101 -3.25 -13.46 8.76
C LEU A 101 -3.25 -12.54 10.01
N PRO A 102 -2.46 -11.46 10.03
CA PRO A 102 -2.48 -10.53 11.15
C PRO A 102 -3.88 -9.91 11.28
N ASP A 103 -4.41 -9.92 12.50
CA ASP A 103 -5.72 -9.33 12.81
C ASP A 103 -5.63 -7.80 12.80
N TYR A 104 -5.91 -7.20 11.65
CA TYR A 104 -5.93 -5.74 11.48
C TYR A 104 -7.05 -5.06 12.29
N SER A 105 -8.14 -5.77 12.61
CA SER A 105 -9.26 -5.20 13.37
C SER A 105 -8.84 -4.78 14.78
N ARG A 106 -7.94 -5.56 15.39
CA ARG A 106 -7.33 -5.22 16.69
C ARG A 106 -6.42 -4.00 16.62
N ALA A 107 -5.63 -3.85 15.56
CA ALA A 107 -4.75 -2.70 15.38
C ALA A 107 -5.55 -1.40 15.19
N ALA A 108 -6.61 -1.43 14.37
CA ALA A 108 -7.49 -0.27 14.17
C ALA A 108 -8.14 0.20 15.49
N GLY A 109 -8.67 -0.73 16.30
CA GLY A 109 -9.24 -0.38 17.59
C GLY A 109 -8.23 0.21 18.60
N GLN A 110 -6.96 -0.22 18.53
CA GLN A 110 -5.90 0.37 19.34
C GLN A 110 -5.61 1.83 18.95
N TRP A 111 -5.59 2.15 17.65
CA TRP A 111 -5.38 3.52 17.17
C TRP A 111 -6.47 4.48 17.62
N ASP A 112 -7.74 4.07 17.57
CA ASP A 112 -8.85 4.88 18.07
C ASP A 112 -8.73 5.16 19.57
N THR A 113 -8.31 4.15 20.33
CA THR A 113 -8.05 4.28 21.76
C THR A 113 -6.93 5.31 22.01
N ILE A 114 -5.81 5.18 21.30
CA ILE A 114 -4.66 6.09 21.42
C ILE A 114 -5.06 7.53 21.07
N HIS A 115 -5.75 7.75 19.94
CA HIS A 115 -6.22 9.08 19.54
C HIS A 115 -7.17 9.70 20.56
N ASN A 116 -8.11 8.93 21.08
CA ASN A 116 -9.03 9.43 22.10
C ASN A 116 -8.28 9.81 23.38
N CYS A 117 -7.37 8.97 23.86
CA CYS A 117 -6.57 9.27 25.05
C CYS A 117 -5.70 10.53 24.86
N LEU A 118 -5.00 10.65 23.73
CA LEU A 118 -4.20 11.83 23.40
C LEU A 118 -5.07 13.10 23.30
N GLY A 119 -6.23 13.01 22.64
CA GLY A 119 -7.18 14.11 22.51
C GLY A 119 -7.64 14.62 23.87
N TRP A 120 -8.05 13.72 24.78
CA TRP A 120 -8.45 14.10 26.14
C TRP A 120 -7.30 14.74 26.92
N PHE A 121 -6.08 14.23 26.80
CA PHE A 121 -4.92 14.80 27.48
C PHE A 121 -4.61 16.23 26.99
N ILE A 122 -4.69 16.47 25.68
CA ILE A 122 -4.52 17.81 25.09
C ILE A 122 -5.62 18.76 25.60
N MET A 123 -6.88 18.32 25.62
CA MET A 123 -7.99 19.17 26.08
C MET A 123 -7.86 19.54 27.56
N LEU A 124 -7.48 18.59 28.42
CA LEU A 124 -7.27 18.84 29.84
C LEU A 124 -6.10 19.80 30.09
N THR A 125 -4.99 19.62 29.39
CA THR A 125 -3.80 20.49 29.54
C THR A 125 -4.08 21.91 29.07
N VAL A 126 -4.74 22.10 27.93
CA VAL A 126 -5.16 23.42 27.44
C VAL A 126 -6.15 24.07 28.42
N GLY A 127 -7.14 23.32 28.91
CA GLY A 127 -8.10 23.80 29.91
C GLY A 127 -7.41 24.28 31.19
N LEU A 128 -6.44 23.51 31.70
CA LEU A 128 -5.66 23.86 32.88
C LEU A 128 -4.85 25.16 32.66
N ILE A 129 -4.19 25.30 31.50
CA ILE A 129 -3.44 26.52 31.14
C ILE A 129 -4.37 27.73 31.12
N VAL A 130 -5.56 27.62 30.52
CA VAL A 130 -6.55 28.70 30.50
C VAL A 130 -7.03 29.06 31.91
N LEU A 131 -7.29 28.07 32.77
CA LEU A 131 -7.72 28.29 34.15
C LEU A 131 -6.63 28.98 34.99
N ILE A 132 -5.39 28.51 34.88
CA ILE A 132 -4.22 29.11 35.54
C ILE A 132 -4.03 30.55 35.04
N GLY A 133 -4.05 30.76 33.72
CA GLY A 133 -3.96 32.09 33.10
C GLY A 133 -5.06 33.04 33.61
N ARG A 134 -6.31 32.59 33.65
CA ARG A 134 -7.44 33.36 34.21
C ARG A 134 -7.26 33.68 35.70
N ARG A 135 -6.69 32.76 36.48
CA ARG A 135 -6.41 32.97 37.90
C ARG A 135 -5.31 34.01 38.10
N LEU A 136 -4.18 33.87 37.39
CA LEU A 136 -3.08 34.82 37.41
C LEU A 136 -3.50 36.22 36.94
N TYR A 137 -4.34 36.30 35.90
CA TYR A 137 -4.90 37.55 35.41
C TYR A 137 -5.76 38.26 36.48
N ARG A 138 -6.62 37.53 37.20
CA ARG A 138 -7.42 38.11 38.30
C ARG A 138 -6.56 38.62 39.44
N VAL A 139 -5.55 37.85 39.87
CA VAL A 139 -4.64 38.23 40.95
C VAL A 139 -3.80 39.45 40.58
N SER A 140 -3.18 39.46 39.40
CA SER A 140 -2.39 40.62 38.94
C SER A 140 -3.26 41.88 38.82
N ARG A 141 -4.50 41.75 38.35
CA ARG A 141 -5.44 42.88 38.28
C ARG A 141 -5.79 43.41 39.67
N SER A 142 -5.95 42.57 40.71
CA SER A 142 -6.27 43.04 42.06
C SER A 142 -5.10 43.76 42.76
N TRP A 143 -3.85 43.44 42.40
CA TRP A 143 -2.66 44.13 42.93
C TRP A 143 -2.45 45.52 42.33
N ARG A 144 -2.90 45.79 41.09
CA ARG A 144 -2.78 47.11 40.44
C ARG A 144 -3.70 48.21 41.02
N TRP A 145 -4.62 47.87 41.92
CA TRP A 145 -5.56 48.82 42.55
C TRP A 145 -5.31 49.00 44.06
N ARG A 146 -4.09 48.69 44.53
CA ARG A 146 -3.56 49.06 45.84
C ARG A 146 -2.32 49.91 45.64
#